data_AF-A0AAN8PCD7-F1
#
_entry.id   AF-A0AAN8PCD7-F1
#
_cell.length_a   1.000
_cell.length_b   1.000
_cell.length_c   1.000
_cell.angle_alpha   90.00
_cell.angle_beta   90.00
_cell.angle_gamma   90.00
#
_symmetry.space_group_name_H-M   'P 1'
#
loop_
_entity.id
_entity.type
_entity.pdbx_description
1 polymer ?
#
loop_
_entity_poly.entity_id
_entity_poly.type
_entity_poly.pdbx_seq_one_letter_code
_entity_poly.pdbx_strand_id
1 'polypeptide(L)' 'MVNQFLNSFFYAHLQYSLKWAGLDSNRYKGHSFRIGGATTALMMGINERTIQQLGRWKSNAFQKYIRIPALKLSI' A
#
# COMPACT_ATOMS: atom_id res chain seq x y z
N MET A 1 0.58 13.84 21.05
CA MET A 1 0.52 12.56 21.81
C MET A 1 -0.53 11.56 21.33
N VAL A 2 -1.54 11.94 20.53
CA VAL A 2 -2.59 10.99 20.05
C VAL A 2 -2.12 10.05 18.93
N ASN A 3 -1.25 10.54 18.03
CA ASN A 3 -0.76 9.77 16.87
C ASN A 3 0.15 8.58 17.24
N GLN A 4 0.83 8.60 18.39
CA GLN A 4 1.80 7.57 18.73
C GLN A 4 1.12 6.28 19.23
N PHE A 5 0.01 6.42 19.96
CA PHE A 5 -0.81 5.29 20.44
C PHE A 5 -1.57 4.57 19.31
N LEU A 6 -2.11 5.31 18.33
CA LEU A 6 -2.83 4.71 17.20
C LEU A 6 -1.89 3.88 16.30
N ASN A 7 -0.65 4.34 16.12
CA ASN A 7 0.33 3.62 15.32
C ASN A 7 0.79 2.32 15.97
N SER A 8 0.95 2.26 17.30
CA SER A 8 1.33 1.02 18.00
C SER A 8 0.19 -0.01 17.98
N PHE A 9 -1.07 0.42 18.15
CA PHE A 9 -2.23 -0.46 18.04
C PHE A 9 -2.35 -1.09 16.65
N PHE A 10 -2.31 -0.25 15.60
CA PHE A 10 -2.37 -0.73 14.21
C PHE A 10 -1.21 -1.67 13.89
N TYR A 11 0.01 -1.31 14.30
CA TYR A 11 1.18 -2.13 14.02
C TYR A 11 1.13 -3.48 14.74
N ALA A 12 0.68 -3.53 15.99
CA ALA A 12 0.50 -4.77 16.74
C ALA A 12 -0.51 -5.71 16.05
N HIS A 13 -1.67 -5.17 15.65
CA HIS A 13 -2.69 -5.96 14.94
C HIS A 13 -2.20 -6.40 13.56
N LEU A 14 -1.49 -5.53 12.85
CA LEU A 14 -0.89 -5.87 11.56
C LEU A 14 0.12 -7.02 11.71
N GLN A 15 1.03 -6.95 12.69
CA GLN A 15 2.00 -8.01 12.94
C GLN A 15 1.31 -9.33 13.29
N TYR A 16 0.26 -9.29 14.12
CA TYR A 16 -0.52 -10.48 14.45
C TYR A 16 -1.15 -11.11 13.21
N SER A 17 -1.86 -10.33 12.39
CA SER A 17 -2.52 -10.80 11.17
C SER A 17 -1.52 -11.35 10.15
N LEU A 18 -0.36 -10.71 9.99
CA LEU A 18 0.68 -11.18 9.06
C LEU A 18 1.27 -12.52 9.51
N LYS A 19 1.57 -12.66 10.81
CA LYS A 19 2.05 -13.93 11.36
C LYS A 19 1.02 -15.04 11.20
N TRP A 20 -0.26 -14.72 11.47
CA TRP A 20 -1.36 -15.67 11.29
C TRP A 20 -1.49 -16.12 9.82
N ALA A 21 -1.28 -15.20 8.86
CA ALA A 21 -1.27 -15.51 7.43
C ALA A 21 0.02 -16.20 6.94
N GLY A 22 0.98 -16.53 7.83
CA GLY A 22 2.25 -17.14 7.45
C GLY A 22 3.23 -16.20 6.73
N LEU A 23 3.03 -14.89 6.85
CA LEU A 23 3.86 -13.86 6.22
C LEU A 23 4.90 -13.31 7.21
N ASP A 24 6.10 -13.00 6.70
CA ASP A 24 7.12 -12.31 7.50
C ASP A 24 6.67 -10.88 7.83
N SER A 25 6.29 -10.67 9.09
CA SER A 25 5.82 -9.38 9.58
C SER A 25 6.84 -8.24 9.47
N ASN A 26 8.15 -8.55 9.37
CA ASN A 26 9.19 -7.52 9.24
C ASN A 26 9.25 -6.90 7.84
N ARG A 27 8.69 -7.56 6.84
CA ARG A 27 8.69 -7.09 5.45
C ARG A 27 7.55 -6.11 5.13
N TYR A 28 6.57 -5.98 6.01
CA TYR A 28 5.38 -5.18 5.77
C TYR A 28 5.22 -4.10 6.83
N LYS A 29 4.92 -2.88 6.37
CA LYS A 29 4.56 -1.75 7.21
C LYS A 29 3.33 -1.06 6.61
N GLY A 30 2.74 -0.09 7.31
CA GLY A 30 1.62 0.69 6.78
C GLY A 30 1.93 1.32 5.40
N HIS A 31 3.19 1.67 5.13
CA HIS A 31 3.61 2.14 3.81
C HIS A 31 3.41 1.10 2.69
N SER A 32 3.65 -0.19 2.97
CA SER A 32 3.44 -1.29 2.01
C SER A 32 1.99 -1.36 1.53
N PHE A 33 1.01 -1.09 2.39
CA PHE A 33 -0.41 -1.04 2.03
C PHE A 33 -0.74 0.11 1.08
N ARG A 34 -0.07 1.27 1.23
CA ARG A 34 -0.27 2.40 0.31
C ARG A 34 0.26 2.09 -1.09
N ILE A 35 1.42 1.44 -1.17
CA ILE A 35 2.01 0.94 -2.43
C ILE A 35 1.05 -0.07 -3.09
N GLY A 36 0.61 -1.07 -2.32
CA GLY A 36 -0.31 -2.11 -2.80
C GLY A 36 -1.64 -1.52 -3.26
N GLY A 37 -2.27 -0.66 -2.46
CA GLY A 37 -3.54 -0.03 -2.80
C GLY A 37 -3.47 0.84 -4.06
N ALA A 38 -2.40 1.65 -4.22
CA ALA A 38 -2.20 2.42 -5.45
C ALA A 38 -2.02 1.54 -6.68
N THR A 39 -1.22 0.47 -6.54
CA THR A 39 -0.95 -0.48 -7.62
C THR A 39 -2.23 -1.22 -8.03
N THR A 40 -2.98 -1.75 -7.06
CA THR A 40 -4.25 -2.45 -7.31
C THR A 40 -5.28 -1.53 -7.95
N ALA A 41 -5.43 -0.29 -7.46
CA ALA A 41 -6.37 0.66 -8.05
C ALA A 41 -6.05 0.97 -9.52
N LEU A 42 -4.77 1.13 -9.84
CA LEU A 42 -4.35 1.34 -11.23
C LEU A 42 -4.57 0.09 -12.09
N MET A 43 -4.30 -1.11 -11.55
CA MET A 43 -4.59 -2.38 -12.24
C MET A 43 -6.09 -2.58 -12.50
N MET A 44 -6.96 -2.01 -11.66
CA MET A 44 -8.41 -1.99 -11.86
C MET A 44 -8.87 -0.90 -12.85
N GLY A 45 -7.96 -0.15 -13.46
CA GLY A 45 -8.27 0.92 -14.41
C GLY A 45 -8.78 2.22 -13.78
N ILE A 46 -8.64 2.38 -12.45
CA ILE A 46 -8.99 3.64 -11.79
C ILE A 46 -8.00 4.71 -12.25
N ASN A 47 -8.53 5.88 -12.63
CA ASN A 47 -7.68 6.96 -13.12
C ASN A 47 -6.72 7.49 -12.02
N GLU A 48 -5.56 7.97 -12.46
CA GLU A 48 -4.49 8.44 -11.58
C GLU A 48 -4.90 9.57 -10.63
N ARG A 49 -5.76 10.50 -11.07
CA ARG A 49 -6.24 11.62 -10.24
C ARG A 49 -7.07 11.11 -9.06
N THR A 50 -7.94 10.14 -9.30
CA THR A 50 -8.75 9.48 -8.27
C THR A 50 -7.86 8.69 -7.32
N ILE A 51 -6.85 7.96 -7.82
CA ILE A 51 -5.87 7.27 -6.96
C ILE A 51 -5.12 8.26 -6.07
N GLN A 52 -4.69 9.39 -6.64
CA GLN A 52 -4.00 10.46 -5.92
C GLN A 52 -4.86 11.01 -4.77
N GLN A 53 -6.14 11.26 -5.04
CA GLN A 53 -7.12 11.71 -4.05
C GLN A 53 -7.37 10.66 -2.97
N LEU A 54 -7.61 9.39 -3.36
CA LEU A 54 -7.88 8.28 -2.44
C LEU A 54 -6.74 8.07 -1.44
N GLY A 55 -5.49 8.11 -1.92
CA GLY A 55 -4.34 8.00 -1.02
C GLY A 55 -3.84 9.32 -0.46
N ARG A 56 -4.58 10.43 -0.64
CA ARG A 56 -4.27 11.76 -0.06
C ARG A 56 -2.87 12.25 -0.41
N TRP A 57 -2.40 11.97 -1.62
CA TRP A 57 -1.12 12.47 -2.10
C TRP A 57 -1.29 13.90 -2.62
N LYS A 58 -0.43 14.81 -2.15
CA LYS A 58 -0.42 16.21 -2.62
C LYS A 58 0.33 16.41 -3.94
N SER A 59 1.12 15.41 -4.35
CA SER A 59 1.96 15.45 -5.53
C SER A 59 1.95 14.11 -6.25
N ASN A 60 2.57 14.06 -7.42
CA ASN A 60 2.68 12.84 -8.24
C ASN A 60 3.67 11.82 -7.67
N ALA A 61 4.13 11.99 -6.42
CA ALA A 61 5.03 11.05 -5.74
C ALA A 61 4.48 9.62 -5.66
N PHE A 62 3.15 9.45 -5.73
CA PHE A 62 2.51 8.13 -5.72
C PHE A 62 2.84 7.28 -6.96
N GLN A 63 3.18 7.90 -8.10
CA GLN A 63 3.57 7.20 -9.32
C GLN A 63 4.80 6.31 -9.11
N LYS A 64 5.75 6.74 -8.25
CA LYS A 64 6.93 5.93 -7.88
C LYS A 64 6.58 4.69 -7.06
N TYR A 65 5.39 4.65 -6.47
CA TYR A 65 4.91 3.54 -5.65
C TYR A 65 4.09 2.53 -6.44
N ILE A 66 3.62 2.89 -7.63
CA ILE A 66 2.90 1.97 -8.50
C ILE A 66 3.91 0.96 -9.06
N ARG A 67 3.69 -0.31 -8.74
CA ARG A 67 4.51 -1.43 -9.23
C ARG A 67 3.63 -2.38 -10.02
N ILE A 68 3.25 -1.98 -11.23
CA ILE A 68 2.63 -2.90 -12.17
C ILE A 68 3.74 -3.85 -12.64
N PRO A 69 3.64 -5.17 -12.40
CA PRO A 69 4.54 -6.11 -13.08
C PRO A 69 4.35 -5.84 -14.57
N ALA A 70 5.42 -5.43 -15.26
CA ALA A 70 5.37 -5.28 -16.71
C ALA A 70 4.68 -6.53 -17.25
N LEU A 71 3.53 -6.37 -17.89
CA LEU A 71 2.86 -7.47 -18.56
C LEU A 71 3.96 -8.11 -19.41
N LYS A 72 4.40 -9.33 -19.07
CA LYS A 72 5.08 -10.18 -20.04
C LYS A 72 3.99 -10.49 -21.07
N LEU A 73 3.73 -9.54 -21.96
CA LEU A 73 3.16 -9.83 -23.26
C LEU A 73 4.26 -10.62 -23.96
N SER A 74 4.24 -11.94 -23.75
CA SER A 74 4.84 -12.87 -24.68
C SER A 74 4.11 -12.68 -26.00
N ILE A 75 4.68 -11.82 -26.84
CA ILE A 75 4.52 -11.87 -28.30
C ILE A 75 5.34 -13.06 -28.79
#